data_AF-A0A645F3W5-F1
#
_entry.id   AF-A0A645F3W5-F1
#
_cell.length_a   1.000
_cell.length_b   1.000
_cell.length_c   1.000
_cell.angle_alpha   90.00
_cell.angle_beta   90.00
_cell.angle_gamma   90.00
#
_symmetry.space_group_name_H-M   'P 1'
#
loop_
_entity.id
_entity.type
_entity.pdbx_description
1 polymer ?
#
loop_
_entity_poly.entity_id
_entity_poly.type
_entity_poly.pdbx_seq_one_letter_code
_entity_poly.pdbx_strand_id
1 'polypeptide(L)'
;MDVTKGLKPDGILIINTNNQKEQYIDLIKEGQKLCVFDGTSLALEYLKNPIVNTVMLGAMVAATGFVTIESAEIAIERSMTKELSGKNKEALLEAYTRVKEGKSA
;
A
#
# COMPACT_ATOMS: atom_id res chain seq x y z
N MET A 1 9.23 16.06 -12.00
CA MET A 1 8.12 16.69 -11.25
C MET A 1 8.29 16.26 -9.80
N ASP A 2 8.26 17.20 -8.86
CA ASP A 2 8.31 16.86 -7.43
C ASP A 2 6.92 16.37 -6.98
N VAL A 3 6.82 15.08 -6.68
CA VAL A 3 5.57 14.40 -6.29
C VAL A 3 5.24 14.56 -4.81
N THR A 4 6.16 15.07 -3.98
CA THR A 4 5.92 15.30 -2.55
C THR A 4 5.42 16.73 -2.28
N LYS A 5 5.47 17.61 -3.30
CA LYS A 5 4.92 18.96 -3.22
C LYS A 5 3.42 18.92 -2.91
N GLY A 6 3.05 19.45 -1.73
CA GLY A 6 1.68 19.49 -1.24
C GLY A 6 1.36 18.45 -0.15
N LEU A 7 2.31 17.57 0.18
CA LEU A 7 2.17 16.68 1.33
C LEU A 7 2.12 17.50 2.63
N LYS A 8 1.09 17.25 3.45
CA LYS A 8 0.88 17.94 4.73
C LYS A 8 2.02 17.66 5.72
N PRO A 9 2.21 18.49 6.77
CA PRO A 9 3.24 18.26 7.79
C PRO A 9 3.14 16.90 8.50
N ASP A 10 1.93 16.37 8.67
CA ASP A 10 1.62 15.05 9.25
C ASP A 10 1.34 13.98 8.18
N GLY A 11 1.65 14.30 6.92
CA GLY A 11 1.37 13.44 5.78
C GLY A 11 2.19 12.15 5.78
N ILE A 12 1.67 11.15 5.09
CA ILE A 12 2.31 9.84 4.94
C ILE A 12 2.66 9.65 3.46
N LEU A 13 3.94 9.47 3.17
CA LEU A 13 4.44 9.07 1.86
C LEU A 13 4.55 7.54 1.82
N ILE A 14 3.84 6.92 0.88
CA ILE A 14 3.86 5.47 0.65
C ILE A 14 4.50 5.21 -0.72
N ILE A 15 5.57 4.42 -0.75
CA ILE A 15 6.35 4.16 -1.97
C ILE A 15 6.34 2.66 -2.27
N ASN A 16 5.93 2.29 -3.48
CA ASN A 16 6.12 0.95 -4.01
C ASN A 16 7.56 0.78 -4.49
N THR A 17 8.36 -0.02 -3.79
CA THR A 17 9.78 -0.21 -4.07
C THR A 17 10.30 -1.48 -3.41
N ASN A 18 11.26 -2.14 -4.04
CA ASN A 18 12.07 -3.20 -3.44
C ASN A 18 13.42 -2.69 -2.88
N ASN A 19 13.71 -1.40 -3.03
CA ASN A 19 14.84 -0.75 -2.39
C ASN A 19 14.58 -0.45 -0.90
N GLN A 20 15.67 -0.35 -0.15
CA GLN A 20 15.70 -0.03 1.27
C GLN A 20 15.12 1.36 1.58
N LYS A 21 14.47 1.48 2.74
CA LYS A 21 13.77 2.69 3.19
C LYS A 21 14.69 3.92 3.25
N GLU A 22 15.94 3.72 3.64
CA GLU A 22 16.94 4.77 3.84
C GLU A 22 17.20 5.56 2.55
N GLN A 23 17.00 4.95 1.37
CA GLN A 23 17.18 5.62 0.09
C GLN A 23 16.15 6.73 -0.17
N TYR A 24 15.04 6.73 0.58
CA TYR A 24 13.92 7.66 0.39
C TYR A 24 13.70 8.59 1.58
N ILE A 25 14.56 8.53 2.61
CA ILE A 25 14.38 9.31 3.84
C ILE A 25 14.41 10.82 3.56
N ASP A 26 15.21 11.25 2.58
CA ASP A 26 15.35 12.66 2.19
C ASP A 26 14.11 13.21 1.45
N LEU A 27 13.16 12.36 1.06
CA LEU A 27 11.91 12.77 0.42
C LEU A 27 10.86 13.28 1.42
N ILE A 28 11.01 12.95 2.71
CA ILE A 28 10.08 13.37 3.76
C ILE A 28 10.69 14.48 4.61
N LYS A 29 9.83 15.34 5.15
CA LYS A 29 10.18 16.40 6.11
C LYS A 29 9.89 15.95 7.53
N GLU A 30 10.40 16.70 8.50
CA GLU A 30 10.06 16.50 9.92
C GLU A 30 8.54 16.47 10.11
N GLY A 31 8.06 15.49 10.88
CA GLY A 31 6.63 15.22 11.12
C GLY A 31 5.96 14.29 10.11
N GLN A 32 6.49 14.17 8.88
CA GLN A 32 5.97 13.27 7.87
C GLN A 32 6.43 11.83 8.11
N LYS A 33 5.63 10.87 7.65
CA LYS A 33 5.96 9.44 7.77
C LYS A 33 6.28 8.85 6.41
N LEU A 34 7.25 7.95 6.38
CA LEU A 34 7.63 7.17 5.21
C LEU A 34 7.28 5.70 5.41
N CYS A 35 6.51 5.15 4.49
CA CYS A 35 6.25 3.73 4.32
C CYS A 35 6.80 3.30 2.96
N VAL A 36 7.64 2.26 2.96
CA VAL A 36 8.14 1.62 1.72
C VAL A 36 7.74 0.17 1.73
N PHE A 37 7.36 -0.35 0.57
CA PHE A 37 6.83 -1.70 0.46
C PHE A 37 6.96 -2.22 -0.98
N ASP A 38 7.34 -3.48 -1.16
CA ASP A 38 7.38 -4.10 -2.50
C ASP A 38 6.00 -4.66 -2.89
N GLY A 39 5.16 -3.76 -3.39
CA GLY A 39 3.84 -4.12 -3.90
C GLY A 39 3.87 -4.82 -5.25
N THR A 40 4.91 -4.61 -6.05
CA THR A 40 5.02 -5.25 -7.36
C THR A 40 5.20 -6.76 -7.21
N SER A 41 6.12 -7.20 -6.34
CA SER A 41 6.33 -8.62 -6.06
C SER A 41 5.08 -9.25 -5.45
N LEU A 42 4.41 -8.55 -4.52
CA LEU A 42 3.17 -9.06 -3.92
C LEU A 42 2.04 -9.21 -4.95
N ALA A 43 1.87 -8.23 -5.85
CA ALA A 43 0.88 -8.31 -6.92
C ALA A 43 1.17 -9.49 -7.86
N LEU A 44 2.44 -9.73 -8.20
CA LEU A 44 2.84 -10.90 -8.98
C LEU A 44 2.56 -12.22 -8.25
N GLU A 45 2.80 -12.27 -6.94
CA GLU A 45 2.58 -13.46 -6.11
C GLU A 45 1.08 -13.84 -6.07
N TYR A 46 0.20 -12.89 -5.73
CA TYR A 46 -1.21 -13.15 -5.48
C TYR A 46 -2.10 -12.99 -6.73
N LEU A 47 -1.84 -11.97 -7.55
CA LEU A 47 -2.68 -11.61 -8.69
C LEU A 47 -2.15 -12.19 -10.01
N LYS A 48 -0.91 -12.71 -10.03
CA LYS A 48 -0.22 -13.19 -11.25
C LYS A 48 -0.07 -12.10 -12.33
N ASN A 49 -0.17 -10.84 -11.94
CA ASN A 49 -0.09 -9.67 -12.83
C ASN A 49 0.44 -8.48 -12.02
N PRO A 50 1.35 -7.64 -12.54
CA PRO A 50 1.92 -6.49 -11.81
C PRO A 50 0.96 -5.30 -11.67
N ILE A 51 -0.31 -5.54 -11.29
CA ILE A 51 -1.31 -4.49 -11.03
C ILE A 51 -1.33 -4.18 -9.55
N VAL A 52 -0.70 -3.07 -9.16
CA VAL A 52 -0.38 -2.79 -7.75
C VAL A 52 -1.48 -2.04 -6.99
N ASN A 53 -2.57 -1.62 -7.64
CA ASN A 53 -3.58 -0.76 -7.00
C ASN A 53 -4.16 -1.35 -5.71
N THR A 54 -4.48 -2.64 -5.71
CA THR A 54 -5.11 -3.31 -4.58
C THR A 54 -4.14 -3.50 -3.40
N VAL A 55 -2.89 -3.86 -3.69
CA VAL A 55 -1.86 -3.98 -2.64
C VAL A 55 -1.49 -2.60 -2.10
N MET A 56 -1.46 -1.56 -2.94
CA MET A 56 -1.24 -0.18 -2.50
C MET A 56 -2.40 0.33 -1.65
N LEU A 57 -3.64 -0.07 -1.95
CA LEU A 57 -4.80 0.21 -1.10
C LEU A 57 -4.62 -0.45 0.27
N GLY A 58 -4.25 -1.72 0.34
CA GLY A 58 -3.96 -2.42 1.61
C GLY A 58 -2.87 -1.71 2.43
N ALA A 59 -1.77 -1.31 1.78
CA ALA A 59 -0.70 -0.55 2.40
C ALA A 59 -1.17 0.82 2.92
N MET A 60 -1.99 1.54 2.14
CA MET A 60 -2.57 2.82 2.54
C MET A 60 -3.47 2.66 3.77
N VAL A 61 -4.34 1.65 3.78
CA VAL A 61 -5.23 1.38 4.90
C VAL A 61 -4.43 1.08 6.17
N ALA A 62 -3.39 0.25 6.07
CA ALA A 62 -2.51 -0.07 7.20
C ALA A 62 -1.75 1.14 7.75
N ALA A 63 -1.16 1.94 6.86
CA ALA A 63 -0.31 3.07 7.25
C ALA A 63 -1.11 4.25 7.81
N THR A 64 -2.32 4.48 7.28
CA THR A 64 -3.12 5.68 7.59
C THR A 64 -4.26 5.43 8.57
N GLY A 65 -4.86 4.24 8.56
CA GLY A 65 -6.12 3.99 9.26
C GLY A 65 -7.30 4.83 8.76
N PHE A 66 -7.21 5.41 7.55
CA PHE A 66 -8.22 6.34 7.02
C PHE A 66 -9.59 5.70 6.78
N VAL A 67 -9.60 4.39 6.48
CA VAL A 67 -10.78 3.54 6.43
C VAL A 67 -10.47 2.21 7.11
N THR A 68 -11.50 1.42 7.43
CA THR A 68 -11.29 0.07 7.97
C THR A 68 -10.91 -0.92 6.86
N ILE A 69 -10.22 -2.00 7.22
CA ILE A 69 -9.83 -3.03 6.25
C ILE A 69 -11.05 -3.72 5.65
N GLU A 70 -12.08 -3.96 6.45
CA GLU A 70 -13.35 -4.56 6.04
C GLU A 70 -14.08 -3.68 5.02
N SER A 71 -14.01 -2.34 5.20
CA SER A 71 -14.58 -1.39 4.23
C SER A 71 -13.89 -1.48 2.88
N ALA A 72 -12.57 -1.67 2.86
CA ALA A 72 -11.80 -1.86 1.65
C ALA A 72 -12.11 -3.21 0.97
N GLU A 73 -12.27 -4.29 1.73
CA GLU A 73 -12.71 -5.59 1.21
C GLU A 73 -14.10 -5.51 0.54
N ILE A 74 -15.06 -4.84 1.20
CA ILE A 74 -16.41 -4.62 0.65
C ILE A 74 -16.32 -3.80 -0.66
N ALA A 75 -15.46 -2.79 -0.73
CA ALA A 75 -15.28 -2.00 -1.93
C ALA A 75 -14.73 -2.84 -3.10
N ILE A 76 -13.77 -3.72 -2.85
CA ILE A 76 -13.25 -4.67 -3.85
C ILE A 76 -14.35 -5.60 -4.34
N GLU A 77 -15.13 -6.16 -3.41
CA GLU A 77 -16.21 -7.10 -3.75
C GLU A 77 -17.31 -6.46 -4.59
N ARG A 78 -17.61 -5.17 -4.37
CA ARG A 78 -18.60 -4.42 -5.16
C ARG A 78 -18.07 -3.95 -6.52
N SER A 79 -16.76 -3.79 -6.67
CA SER A 79 -16.14 -3.19 -7.86
C SER A 79 -15.63 -4.20 -8.88
N MET A 80 -15.60 -5.49 -8.52
CA MET A 80 -14.98 -6.56 -9.32
C MET A 80 -15.89 -7.78 -9.42
N THR A 81 -15.62 -8.65 -10.41
CA THR A 81 -16.27 -9.96 -10.50
C THR A 81 -15.89 -10.83 -9.30
N LYS A 82 -16.71 -11.84 -8.98
CA LYS A 82 -16.46 -12.76 -7.86
C LYS A 82 -15.09 -13.45 -7.94
N GLU A 83 -14.65 -13.78 -9.16
CA GLU A 83 -13.34 -14.41 -9.38
C GLU A 83 -12.19 -13.46 -9.06
N LEU A 84 -12.28 -12.21 -9.54
CA LEU A 84 -11.24 -11.20 -9.32
C LEU A 84 -11.23 -10.72 -7.87
N SER A 85 -12.40 -10.54 -7.25
CA SER A 85 -12.51 -10.00 -5.89
C SER A 85 -11.85 -10.91 -4.85
N GLY A 86 -11.91 -12.24 -4.99
CA GLY A 86 -11.25 -13.18 -4.08
C GLY A 86 -9.74 -12.94 -3.99
N LYS A 87 -9.04 -13.03 -5.12
CA LYS A 87 -7.58 -12.82 -5.19
C LYS A 87 -7.17 -11.41 -4.77
N ASN A 88 -7.99 -10.42 -5.11
CA ASN A 88 -7.73 -9.03 -4.73
C ASN A 88 -7.90 -8.79 -3.22
N LYS A 89 -8.89 -9.42 -2.57
CA LYS A 89 -9.03 -9.35 -1.10
C LYS A 89 -7.84 -9.99 -0.38
N GLU A 90 -7.38 -11.15 -0.85
CA GLU A 90 -6.16 -11.78 -0.30
C GLU A 90 -4.93 -10.88 -0.45
N ALA A 91 -4.71 -10.31 -1.64
CA ALA A 91 -3.59 -9.39 -1.87
C ALA A 91 -3.68 -8.11 -1.01
N LEU A 92 -4.88 -7.56 -0.83
CA LEU A 92 -5.14 -6.42 0.05
C LEU A 92 -4.79 -6.75 1.52
N LEU A 93 -5.27 -7.87 2.03
CA LEU A 93 -5.04 -8.30 3.42
C LEU A 93 -3.56 -8.58 3.70
N GLU A 94 -2.86 -9.21 2.76
CA GLU A 94 -1.43 -9.47 2.89
C GLU A 94 -0.63 -8.16 2.90
N ALA A 95 -0.94 -7.22 2.00
CA ALA A 95 -0.31 -5.91 1.99
C ALA A 95 -0.56 -5.14 3.30
N TYR A 96 -1.80 -5.18 3.80
CA TYR A 96 -2.18 -4.56 5.07
C TYR A 96 -1.36 -5.14 6.23
N THR A 97 -1.26 -6.47 6.30
CA THR A 97 -0.52 -7.19 7.35
C THR A 97 0.97 -6.86 7.32
N ARG A 98 1.62 -6.96 6.15
CA ARG A 98 3.06 -6.67 6.01
C ARG A 98 3.40 -5.25 6.47
N VAL A 99 2.59 -4.27 6.09
CA VAL A 99 2.79 -2.88 6.51
C VAL A 99 2.52 -2.68 8.01
N LYS A 100 1.48 -3.30 8.57
CA LYS A 100 1.18 -3.24 10.01
C LYS A 100 2.29 -3.81 10.89
N GLU A 101 2.91 -4.90 10.45
CA GLU A 101 3.99 -5.57 11.16
C GLU A 101 5.36 -4.89 11.00
N GLY A 102 5.43 -3.80 10.21
CA GLY A 102 6.69 -3.13 9.91
C GLY A 102 7.63 -3.95 9.03
N LYS A 103 7.14 -5.02 8.40
CA LYS A 103 7.86 -5.79 7.39
C LYS A 103 7.88 -4.99 6.10
N SER A 104 8.77 -4.00 6.07
CA SER A 104 9.09 -3.21 4.88
C SER A 104 10.14 -3.98 4.04
N ALA A 105 10.23 -3.65 2.74
CA ALA A 105 11.13 -4.29 1.77
C ALA A 105 12.61 -4.29 2.21
#